data_AF-A0A2S2NC67-F1
#
_entry.id   AF-A0A2S2NC67-F1
#
_cell.length_a   1.000
_cell.length_b   1.000
_cell.length_c   1.000
_cell.angle_alpha   90.00
_cell.angle_beta   90.00
_cell.angle_gamma   90.00
#
_symmetry.space_group_name_H-M   'P 1'
#
loop_
_entity.id
_entity.type
_entity.pdbx_description
1 polymer ?
#
loop_
_entity_poly.entity_id
_entity_poly.type
_entity_poly.pdbx_seq_one_letter_code
_entity_poly.pdbx_strand_id
1 'polypeptide(L)'
;RQPSTSKMKTREKNMTTNETPPTLRLEFKESPVEKFLSNCHFWIVDEHKERSSYSHHLHFNEHRLMEHGATVTYDYSSKVTHVLCNSQKNSDVLKGLSEYKKCVTDYWL
;
A
#
# COMPACT_ATOMS: atom_id res chain seq x y z
N ARG A 1 -10.50 76.44 22.92
CA ARG A 1 -11.53 76.00 21.95
C ARG A 1 -12.34 74.90 22.63
N GLN A 2 -13.64 75.18 22.83
CA GLN A 2 -14.85 74.34 23.01
C GLN A 2 -14.75 72.80 23.22
N PRO A 3 -15.82 72.12 23.71
CA PRO A 3 -16.59 72.30 24.94
C PRO A 3 -16.98 70.93 25.58
N SER A 4 -17.86 71.01 26.58
CA SER A 4 -18.52 69.93 27.34
C SER A 4 -19.53 69.07 26.53
N THR A 5 -20.20 68.17 27.25
CA THR A 5 -21.32 67.22 26.96
C THR A 5 -20.85 65.81 26.56
N SER A 6 -21.46 64.69 26.95
CA SER A 6 -22.80 64.35 27.43
C SER A 6 -22.79 62.94 28.07
N LYS A 7 -23.81 62.61 28.88
CA LYS A 7 -24.03 61.31 29.51
C LYS A 7 -24.58 60.24 28.53
N MET A 8 -24.44 58.98 28.96
CA MET A 8 -25.41 57.86 28.86
C MET A 8 -25.39 56.94 27.62
N LYS A 9 -25.16 55.62 27.83
CA LYS A 9 -26.10 54.48 27.60
C LYS A 9 -25.43 53.15 27.22
N THR A 10 -25.71 52.15 28.05
CA THR A 10 -26.14 50.76 27.83
C THR A 10 -26.01 50.10 26.43
N ARG A 11 -25.41 48.91 26.37
CA ARG A 11 -25.79 47.70 25.58
C ARG A 11 -24.62 46.70 25.64
N GLU A 12 -24.73 45.38 25.66
CA GLU A 12 -25.83 44.41 25.70
C GLU A 12 -25.15 43.06 26.04
N LYS A 13 -25.88 42.17 26.71
CA LYS A 13 -25.47 40.77 26.92
C LYS A 13 -25.33 40.09 25.56
N ASN A 14 -24.43 39.11 25.41
CA ASN A 14 -24.79 37.88 24.71
C ASN A 14 -23.95 36.68 25.18
N MET A 15 -24.71 35.69 25.65
CA MET A 15 -24.37 34.32 25.96
C MET A 15 -23.65 33.68 24.77
N THR A 16 -22.52 33.01 24.99
CA THR A 16 -21.94 32.11 23.99
C THR A 16 -22.02 30.70 24.55
N THR A 17 -23.02 29.97 24.07
CA THR A 17 -23.22 28.55 24.24
C THR A 17 -22.00 27.82 23.67
N ASN A 18 -21.31 27.03 24.49
CA ASN A 18 -20.22 26.15 24.06
C ASN A 18 -20.79 24.94 23.33
N GLU A 19 -21.21 25.12 22.07
CA GLU A 19 -21.49 24.01 21.17
C GLU A 19 -20.15 23.47 20.66
N THR A 20 -19.74 22.31 21.15
CA THR A 20 -18.54 21.62 20.69
C THR A 20 -18.85 20.96 19.35
N PRO A 21 -18.03 21.13 18.28
CA PRO A 21 -18.35 20.55 16.98
C PRO A 21 -18.37 19.02 17.03
N PRO A 22 -19.23 18.34 16.25
CA PRO A 22 -19.22 16.88 16.18
C PRO A 22 -17.90 16.43 15.56
N THR A 23 -17.06 15.81 16.37
CA THR A 23 -15.83 15.17 15.92
C THR A 23 -16.23 13.97 15.07
N LEU A 24 -15.99 14.01 13.76
CA LEU A 24 -16.08 12.85 12.88
C LEU A 24 -15.06 11.81 13.35
N ARG A 25 -15.47 10.91 14.24
CA ARG A 25 -14.68 9.74 14.61
C ARG A 25 -14.72 8.78 13.43
N LEU A 26 -13.65 8.77 12.63
CA LEU A 26 -13.32 7.64 11.77
C LEU A 26 -13.07 6.45 12.70
N GLU A 27 -14.06 5.57 12.82
CA GLU A 27 -13.85 4.28 13.46
C GLU A 27 -12.97 3.45 12.53
N PHE A 28 -11.66 3.49 12.79
CA PHE A 28 -10.74 2.51 12.26
C PHE A 28 -11.11 1.17 12.87
N LYS A 29 -12.00 0.45 12.20
CA LYS A 29 -12.21 -0.98 12.45
C LYS A 29 -10.82 -1.60 12.31
N GLU A 30 -10.28 -2.14 13.40
CA GLU A 30 -9.02 -2.89 13.37
C GLU A 30 -9.19 -3.98 12.32
N SER A 31 -8.61 -3.75 11.13
CA SER A 31 -8.61 -4.75 10.09
C SER A 31 -7.69 -5.87 10.58
N PRO A 32 -8.01 -7.13 10.31
CA PRO A 32 -7.06 -8.22 10.56
C PRO A 32 -5.75 -7.77 9.91
N VAL A 33 -4.66 -7.71 10.69
CA VAL A 33 -3.38 -7.10 10.30
C VAL A 33 -3.03 -7.57 8.90
N GLU A 34 -3.40 -6.76 7.91
CA GLU A 34 -3.32 -7.15 6.52
C GLU A 34 -1.85 -7.11 6.21
N LYS A 35 -1.25 -8.28 6.00
CA LYS A 35 0.17 -8.35 5.70
C LYS A 35 0.43 -7.53 4.44
N PHE A 36 1.58 -6.88 4.35
CA PHE A 36 1.79 -5.86 3.33
C PHE A 36 1.76 -6.39 1.88
N LEU A 37 1.86 -7.71 1.67
CA LEU A 37 1.72 -8.36 0.36
C LEU A 37 0.38 -9.08 0.15
N SER A 38 -0.64 -8.88 1.00
CA SER A 38 -1.90 -9.65 0.95
C SER A 38 -2.65 -9.56 -0.40
N ASN A 39 -2.45 -8.48 -1.16
CA ASN A 39 -3.04 -8.28 -2.49
C ASN A 39 -2.04 -8.56 -3.63
N CYS A 40 -0.86 -9.09 -3.31
CA CYS A 40 0.17 -9.38 -4.28
C CYS A 40 0.12 -10.85 -4.72
N HIS A 41 0.08 -11.05 -6.03
CA HIS A 41 0.11 -12.35 -6.67
C HIS A 41 1.36 -12.37 -7.56
N PHE A 42 2.36 -13.12 -7.13
CA PHE A 42 3.66 -13.21 -7.78
C PHE A 42 3.68 -14.35 -8.77
N TRP A 43 4.04 -14.04 -10.00
CA TRP A 43 4.50 -15.02 -10.95
C TRP A 43 6.03 -15.15 -10.83
N ILE A 44 6.50 -16.28 -10.32
CA ILE A 44 7.94 -16.56 -10.24
C ILE A 44 8.37 -17.12 -11.59
N VAL A 45 9.17 -16.34 -12.30
CA VAL A 45 9.75 -16.75 -13.57
C VAL A 45 10.80 -17.81 -13.30
N ASP A 46 10.68 -18.94 -13.99
CA ASP A 46 11.59 -20.06 -13.84
C ASP A 46 12.90 -19.73 -14.56
N GLU A 47 13.83 -19.16 -13.82
CA GLU A 47 14.99 -18.52 -14.43
C GLU A 47 16.02 -19.53 -14.94
N HIS A 48 16.06 -20.76 -14.42
CA HIS A 48 16.87 -21.84 -14.99
C HIS A 48 16.40 -23.20 -14.45
N LYS A 49 15.30 -23.69 -15.02
CA LYS A 49 14.70 -25.03 -14.80
C LYS A 49 15.69 -26.21 -14.87
N GLU A 50 16.92 -26.00 -15.33
CA GLU A 50 17.96 -27.03 -15.55
C GLU A 50 19.17 -26.98 -14.59
N ARG A 51 19.34 -25.98 -13.72
CA ARG A 51 20.50 -25.93 -12.81
C ARG A 51 20.11 -26.50 -11.44
N SER A 52 19.96 -27.82 -11.42
CA SER A 52 19.50 -28.71 -10.34
C SER A 52 20.18 -28.60 -8.96
N SER A 53 20.99 -27.57 -8.69
CA SER A 53 21.72 -27.39 -7.43
C SER A 53 21.47 -26.05 -6.72
N TYR A 54 20.63 -25.15 -7.25
CA TYR A 54 20.43 -23.79 -6.72
C TYR A 54 19.04 -23.52 -6.10
N SER A 55 18.19 -24.53 -5.90
CA SER A 55 16.76 -24.34 -5.58
C SER A 55 16.45 -23.76 -4.18
N HIS A 56 17.44 -23.61 -3.31
CA HIS A 56 17.25 -22.98 -1.98
C HIS A 56 16.86 -21.51 -2.08
N HIS A 57 17.38 -20.78 -3.07
CA HIS A 57 17.11 -19.34 -3.20
C HIS A 57 15.68 -19.06 -3.67
N LEU A 58 15.18 -19.84 -4.63
CA LEU A 58 13.79 -19.75 -5.07
C LEU A 58 12.83 -20.12 -3.94
N HIS A 59 13.12 -21.20 -3.21
CA HIS A 59 12.34 -21.61 -2.05
C HIS A 59 12.36 -20.54 -0.95
N PHE A 60 13.50 -19.88 -0.72
CA PHE A 60 13.62 -18.76 0.23
C PHE A 60 12.74 -17.57 -0.17
N ASN A 61 12.76 -17.18 -1.45
CA ASN A 61 11.94 -16.08 -1.95
C ASN A 61 10.45 -16.40 -1.88
N GLU A 62 10.06 -17.60 -2.28
CA GLU A 62 8.67 -18.08 -2.18
C GLU A 62 8.19 -18.04 -0.73
N HIS A 63 8.99 -18.58 0.19
CA HIS A 63 8.68 -18.59 1.62
C HIS A 63 8.50 -17.16 2.16
N ARG A 64 9.44 -16.25 1.86
CA ARG A 64 9.39 -14.85 2.30
C ARG A 64 8.16 -14.11 1.77
N LEU A 65 7.77 -14.38 0.52
CA LEU A 65 6.56 -13.84 -0.09
C LEU A 65 5.29 -14.30 0.64
N MET A 66 5.15 -15.60 0.84
CA MET A 66 3.98 -16.19 1.51
C MET A 66 3.91 -15.80 2.99
N GLU A 67 5.05 -15.71 3.68
CA GLU A 67 5.14 -15.23 5.05
C GLU A 67 4.56 -13.83 5.22
N HIS A 68 4.69 -12.98 4.19
CA HIS A 68 4.15 -11.62 4.16
C HIS A 68 2.81 -11.50 3.43
N GLY A 69 2.13 -12.63 3.17
CA GLY A 69 0.74 -12.68 2.70
C GLY A 69 0.56 -12.71 1.20
N ALA A 70 1.64 -12.75 0.42
CA ALA A 70 1.54 -12.90 -1.03
C ALA A 70 1.06 -14.31 -1.41
N THR A 71 0.51 -14.43 -2.61
CA THR A 71 0.36 -15.72 -3.29
C THR A 71 1.39 -15.85 -4.40
N VAL A 72 1.76 -17.10 -4.71
CA VAL A 72 2.77 -17.42 -5.73
C VAL A 72 2.18 -18.38 -6.77
N THR A 73 2.59 -18.20 -8.02
CA THR A 73 2.30 -19.10 -9.15
C THR A 73 3.54 -19.21 -10.04
N TYR A 74 3.67 -20.35 -10.72
CA TYR A 74 4.68 -20.57 -11.76
C TYR A 74 4.12 -20.40 -13.18
N ASP A 75 2.80 -20.36 -13.28
CA ASP A 75 2.08 -20.10 -14.53
C ASP A 75 1.47 -18.70 -14.52
N TYR A 76 1.53 -18.04 -15.68
CA TYR A 76 0.90 -16.75 -15.87
C TYR A 76 -0.63 -16.83 -15.74
N SER A 77 -1.22 -15.88 -15.00
CA SER A 77 -2.67 -15.66 -14.97
C SER A 77 -3.00 -14.17 -14.88
N SER A 78 -4.25 -13.80 -15.20
CA SER A 78 -4.70 -12.41 -15.10
C SER A 78 -4.64 -11.83 -13.68
N LYS A 79 -4.66 -12.71 -12.65
CA LYS A 79 -4.53 -12.32 -11.24
C LYS A 79 -3.13 -11.83 -10.87
N VAL A 80 -2.12 -12.17 -11.67
CA VAL A 80 -0.73 -11.78 -11.43
C VAL A 80 -0.64 -10.25 -11.36
N THR A 81 -0.01 -9.76 -10.29
CA THR A 81 0.27 -8.34 -10.08
C THR A 81 1.76 -8.05 -10.16
N HIS A 82 2.61 -9.04 -9.85
CA HIS A 82 4.05 -8.92 -9.87
C HIS A 82 4.70 -10.10 -10.60
N VAL A 83 5.80 -9.82 -11.30
CA VAL A 83 6.66 -10.84 -11.91
C VAL A 83 7.97 -10.81 -11.17
N LEU A 84 8.36 -11.94 -10.55
CA LEU A 84 9.66 -12.09 -9.90
C LEU A 84 10.64 -12.69 -10.90
N CYS A 85 11.73 -11.98 -11.16
CA CYS A 85 12.75 -12.37 -12.13
C CYS A 85 14.16 -11.95 -11.65
N ASN A 86 15.21 -12.73 -11.92
CA ASN A 86 16.59 -12.29 -11.72
C ASN A 86 17.10 -11.48 -12.93
N SER A 87 16.47 -11.58 -14.11
CA SER A 87 16.87 -10.81 -15.29
C SER A 87 15.71 -10.28 -16.16
N GLN A 88 15.85 -9.05 -16.64
CA GLN A 88 14.91 -8.41 -17.57
C GLN A 88 14.91 -9.00 -19.00
N LYS A 89 15.85 -9.92 -19.31
CA LYS A 89 15.97 -10.51 -20.66
C LYS A 89 15.05 -11.71 -20.89
N ASN A 90 14.37 -12.19 -19.86
CA ASN A 90 13.48 -13.34 -19.97
C ASN A 90 12.19 -12.98 -20.73
N SER A 91 11.75 -13.84 -21.65
CA SER A 91 10.50 -13.65 -22.42
C SER A 91 9.28 -13.51 -21.53
N ASP A 92 9.25 -14.17 -20.37
CA ASP A 92 8.18 -14.07 -19.39
C ASP A 92 8.13 -12.69 -18.74
N VAL A 93 9.30 -12.08 -18.52
CA VAL A 93 9.39 -10.70 -18.01
C VAL A 93 8.91 -9.72 -19.06
N LEU A 94 9.29 -9.93 -20.33
CA LEU A 94 8.78 -9.11 -21.44
C LEU A 94 7.24 -9.21 -21.53
N LYS A 95 6.67 -10.40 -21.34
CA LYS A 95 5.22 -10.59 -21.25
C LYS A 95 4.62 -9.81 -20.07
N GLY A 96 5.21 -9.92 -18.88
CA GLY A 96 4.80 -9.16 -17.71
C GLY A 96 4.79 -7.65 -17.94
N LEU A 97 5.85 -7.12 -18.55
CA LEU A 97 5.95 -5.70 -18.91
C LEU A 97 4.87 -5.28 -19.91
N SER A 98 4.61 -6.10 -20.93
CA SER A 98 3.56 -5.82 -21.94
C SER A 98 2.15 -5.76 -21.36
N GLU A 99 1.93 -6.48 -20.25
CA GLU A 99 0.67 -6.55 -19.50
C GLU A 99 0.63 -5.58 -18.31
N TYR A 100 1.55 -4.61 -18.29
CA TYR A 100 1.69 -3.57 -17.24
C TYR A 100 1.84 -4.13 -15.82
N LYS A 101 2.47 -5.31 -15.69
CA LYS A 101 2.77 -5.93 -14.40
C LYS A 101 4.05 -5.34 -13.81
N LYS A 102 4.15 -5.37 -12.47
CA LYS A 102 5.36 -4.94 -11.76
C LYS A 102 6.42 -6.03 -11.85
N CYS A 103 7.44 -5.82 -12.66
CA CYS A 103 8.56 -6.77 -12.77
C CYS A 103 9.65 -6.38 -11.77
N VAL A 104 9.98 -7.28 -10.86
CA VAL A 104 10.87 -7.03 -9.71
C VAL A 104 11.90 -8.15 -9.61
N THR A 105 13.05 -7.83 -9.02
CA THR A 105 14.10 -8.81 -8.75
C THR A 105 14.05 -9.32 -7.31
N ASP A 106 14.78 -10.40 -7.06
CA ASP A 106 15.06 -10.89 -5.71
C ASP A 106 15.62 -9.81 -4.77
N TYR A 107 16.47 -8.90 -5.27
CA TYR A 107 16.97 -7.76 -4.50
C TYR A 107 15.86 -6.81 -3.99
N TRP A 108 14.70 -6.78 -4.65
CA TRP A 108 13.55 -6.00 -4.20
C TRP A 108 12.77 -6.69 -3.05
N LEU A 109 12.82 -8.02 -2.98
CA LEU A 109 12.15 -8.84 -1.94
C LEU A 109 12.82 -8.74 -0.56
#